data_AF-A0A643JX34-F1
#
_entry.id   AF-A0A643JX34-F1
#
_cell.length_a   1.000
_cell.length_b   1.000
_cell.length_c   1.000
_cell.angle_alpha   90.00
_cell.angle_beta   90.00
_cell.angle_gamma   90.00
#
_symmetry.space_group_name_H-M   'P 1'
#
loop_
_entity.id
_entity.type
_entity.pdbx_description
1 polymer ?
#
loop_
_entity_poly.entity_id
_entity_poly.type
_entity_poly.pdbx_seq_one_letter_code
_entity_poly.pdbx_strand_id
1 'polypeptide(L)'
;MPESELPDEVQEEAERLTRLARDAVDPDERAAYLSARDDLVEQYDFVARHREEDDVLVLHPAEWVDDGGTVRPAQIDDIDRGIERPLSGTGEDHEWSAVEEHNATVVETIADEHGDVHAANARAFADFLGNHYVRRIETAGTPEVREFVKEYYPRNAWPTAEQRSVLSESLELIFDAAGAELPEFK
;
A
#
# COMPACT_ATOMS: atom_id res chain seq x y z
N MET A 1 -22.90 -5.58 13.39
CA MET A 1 -21.86 -4.67 13.89
C MET A 1 -22.53 -3.34 14.13
N PRO A 2 -22.31 -2.63 15.25
CA PRO A 2 -22.71 -1.24 15.31
C PRO A 2 -22.06 -0.52 14.12
N GLU A 3 -22.83 0.32 13.43
CA GLU A 3 -22.28 1.21 12.41
C GLU A 3 -21.24 2.09 13.08
N SER A 4 -20.03 2.14 12.52
CA SER A 4 -18.98 3.05 12.96
C SER A 4 -19.49 4.48 12.95
N GLU A 5 -19.09 5.29 13.94
CA GLU A 5 -19.38 6.73 13.96
C GLU A 5 -18.75 7.46 12.75
N LEU A 6 -17.72 6.84 12.14
CA LEU A 6 -17.06 7.30 10.93
C LEU A 6 -17.54 6.47 9.72
N PRO A 7 -18.16 7.09 8.69
CA PRO A 7 -18.64 6.37 7.50
C PRO A 7 -17.52 5.58 6.80
N ASP A 8 -17.85 4.43 6.23
CA ASP A 8 -16.85 3.55 5.58
C ASP A 8 -16.11 4.24 4.43
N GLU A 9 -16.82 5.03 3.60
CA GLU A 9 -16.21 5.82 2.52
C GLU A 9 -15.14 6.82 3.05
N VAL A 10 -15.36 7.36 4.26
CA VAL A 10 -14.41 8.29 4.90
C VAL A 10 -13.20 7.54 5.42
N GLN A 11 -13.40 6.34 5.99
CA GLN A 11 -12.30 5.48 6.42
C GLN A 11 -11.42 5.06 5.24
N GLU A 12 -12.04 4.63 4.13
CA GLU A 12 -11.35 4.20 2.91
C GLU A 12 -10.54 5.35 2.30
N GLU A 13 -11.12 6.56 2.24
CA GLU A 13 -10.41 7.72 1.71
C GLU A 13 -9.25 8.16 2.63
N ALA A 14 -9.44 8.13 3.96
CA ALA A 14 -8.37 8.40 4.91
C ALA A 14 -7.22 7.38 4.80
N GLU A 15 -7.56 6.12 4.56
CA GLU A 15 -6.61 5.03 4.30
C GLU A 15 -5.83 5.30 3.02
N ARG A 16 -6.53 5.63 1.91
CA ARG A 16 -5.92 5.97 0.61
C ARG A 16 -4.96 7.15 0.73
N LEU A 17 -5.37 8.24 1.39
CA LEU A 17 -4.53 9.42 1.60
C LEU A 17 -3.30 9.10 2.46
N THR A 18 -3.44 8.22 3.45
CA THR A 18 -2.30 7.79 4.28
C THR A 18 -1.29 6.97 3.46
N ARG A 19 -1.77 6.07 2.59
CA ARG A 19 -0.91 5.32 1.65
C ARG A 19 -0.17 6.26 0.71
N LEU A 20 -0.85 7.24 0.13
CA LEU A 20 -0.22 8.26 -0.73
C LEU A 20 0.83 9.09 0.02
N ALA A 21 0.54 9.52 1.25
CA ALA A 21 1.49 10.25 2.09
C ALA A 21 2.74 9.43 2.43
N ARG A 22 2.57 8.12 2.65
CA ARG A 22 3.67 7.19 2.90
C ARG A 22 4.56 7.03 1.66
N ASP A 23 3.94 6.91 0.48
CA ASP A 23 4.63 6.60 -0.77
C ASP A 23 5.21 7.85 -1.46
N ALA A 24 4.77 9.05 -1.06
CA ALA A 24 5.24 10.33 -1.60
C ALA A 24 6.74 10.58 -1.31
N VAL A 25 7.49 10.87 -2.38
CA VAL A 25 8.91 11.24 -2.31
C VAL A 25 9.08 12.73 -1.99
N ASP A 26 8.16 13.57 -2.48
CA ASP A 26 8.16 15.01 -2.21
C ASP A 26 7.57 15.30 -0.82
N PRO A 27 8.32 15.95 0.09
CA PRO A 27 7.81 16.32 1.41
C PRO A 27 6.56 17.21 1.38
N ASP A 28 6.42 18.09 0.37
CA ASP A 28 5.27 18.98 0.24
C ASP A 28 4.03 18.19 -0.20
N GLU A 29 4.20 17.22 -1.09
CA GLU A 29 3.13 16.31 -1.52
C GLU A 29 2.67 15.41 -0.36
N ARG A 30 3.64 14.85 0.40
CA ARG A 30 3.36 14.11 1.63
C ARG A 30 2.55 14.96 2.62
N ALA A 31 2.96 16.21 2.85
CA ALA A 31 2.26 17.10 3.76
C ALA A 31 0.84 17.42 3.29
N ALA A 32 0.64 17.59 1.97
CA ALA A 32 -0.68 17.82 1.39
C ALA A 32 -1.65 16.64 1.61
N TYR A 33 -1.19 15.41 1.39
CA TYR A 33 -2.00 14.21 1.65
C TYR A 33 -2.36 14.05 3.13
N LEU A 34 -1.41 14.30 4.04
CA LEU A 34 -1.66 14.25 5.48
C LEU A 34 -2.68 15.32 5.90
N SER A 35 -2.54 16.56 5.42
CA SER A 35 -3.50 17.64 5.70
C SER A 35 -4.90 17.29 5.20
N ALA A 36 -5.01 16.78 3.97
CA ALA A 36 -6.29 16.41 3.40
C ALA A 36 -6.98 15.28 4.19
N ARG A 37 -6.20 14.31 4.69
CA ARG A 37 -6.71 13.24 5.56
C ARG A 37 -7.21 13.80 6.89
N ASP A 38 -6.42 14.67 7.50
CA ASP A 38 -6.75 15.22 8.82
C ASP A 38 -8.01 16.10 8.73
N ASP A 39 -8.11 16.96 7.71
CA ASP A 39 -9.31 17.77 7.41
C ASP A 39 -10.57 16.90 7.13
N LEU A 40 -10.37 15.73 6.51
CA LEU A 40 -11.45 14.80 6.21
C LEU A 40 -12.05 14.18 7.48
N VAL A 41 -11.21 13.70 8.39
CA VAL A 41 -11.67 13.01 9.62
C VAL A 41 -12.06 13.98 10.74
N GLU A 42 -11.50 15.19 10.75
CA GLU A 42 -11.87 16.24 11.71
C GLU A 42 -13.35 16.62 11.62
N GLN A 43 -13.96 16.54 10.42
CA GLN A 43 -15.39 16.79 10.21
C GLN A 43 -16.31 15.85 11.01
N TYR A 44 -15.77 14.75 11.52
CA TYR A 44 -16.48 13.75 12.31
C TYR A 44 -15.99 13.71 13.77
N ASP A 45 -15.19 14.69 14.21
CA ASP A 45 -14.52 14.71 15.51
C ASP A 45 -13.54 13.52 15.71
N PHE A 46 -12.88 13.08 14.64
CA PHE A 46 -11.84 12.05 14.67
C PHE A 46 -10.45 12.63 14.42
N VAL A 47 -9.43 11.92 14.88
CA VAL A 47 -8.01 12.18 14.64
C VAL A 47 -7.39 10.96 13.99
N ALA A 48 -6.58 11.18 12.97
CA ALA A 48 -5.84 10.14 12.27
C ALA A 48 -4.39 10.08 12.76
N ARG A 49 -3.89 8.87 12.97
CA ARG A 49 -2.49 8.60 13.31
C ARG A 49 -1.98 7.39 12.55
N HIS A 50 -0.85 7.54 11.88
CA HIS A 50 -0.11 6.40 11.33
C HIS A 50 0.83 5.82 12.38
N ARG A 51 0.66 4.54 12.71
CA ARG A 51 1.55 3.77 13.57
C ARG A 51 2.55 3.05 12.68
N GLU A 52 3.77 3.59 12.57
CA GLU A 52 4.79 3.08 11.66
C GLU A 52 5.32 1.68 12.05
N GLU A 53 5.21 1.27 13.32
CA GLU A 53 5.74 0.00 13.83
C GLU A 53 5.11 -1.24 13.17
N ASP A 54 3.80 -1.16 12.88
CA ASP A 54 3.01 -2.22 12.25
C ASP A 54 2.24 -1.72 11.02
N ASP A 55 2.55 -0.52 10.57
CA ASP A 55 1.98 0.11 9.38
C ASP A 55 0.44 0.12 9.37
N VAL A 56 -0.12 0.64 10.47
CA VAL A 56 -1.57 0.74 10.68
C VAL A 56 -1.98 2.21 10.74
N LEU A 57 -3.04 2.57 10.01
CA LEU A 57 -3.78 3.81 10.23
C LEU A 57 -4.75 3.59 11.39
N VAL A 58 -4.60 4.41 12.43
CA VAL A 58 -5.49 4.46 13.58
C VAL A 58 -6.35 5.71 13.46
N LEU A 59 -7.66 5.54 13.44
CA LEU A 59 -8.65 6.62 13.50
C LEU A 59 -9.34 6.50 14.86
N HIS A 60 -9.28 7.55 15.67
CA HIS A 60 -9.96 7.56 16.96
C HIS A 60 -10.61 8.91 17.24
N PRO A 61 -11.64 8.95 18.11
CA PRO A 61 -12.25 10.20 18.54
C PRO A 61 -11.21 11.21 19.04
N ALA A 62 -11.38 12.48 18.70
CA ALA A 62 -10.50 13.57 19.10
C ALA A 62 -10.48 13.74 20.62
N GLU A 63 -11.59 13.43 21.30
CA GLU A 63 -11.72 13.52 22.76
C GLU A 63 -10.77 12.57 23.53
N TRP A 64 -10.18 11.58 22.86
CA TRP A 64 -9.22 10.66 23.48
C TRP A 64 -7.83 11.27 23.63
N VAL A 65 -7.56 12.34 22.90
CA VAL A 65 -6.29 13.06 22.92
C VAL A 65 -6.35 14.10 24.02
N ASP A 66 -5.45 14.00 25.01
CA ASP A 66 -5.34 15.03 26.04
C ASP A 66 -4.73 16.34 25.49
N ASP A 67 -4.77 17.42 26.29
CA ASP A 67 -4.19 18.73 25.92
C ASP A 67 -2.68 18.66 25.58
N GLY A 68 -2.00 17.57 25.92
CA GLY A 68 -0.60 17.29 25.59
C GLY A 68 -0.41 16.44 24.33
N GLY A 69 -1.47 16.15 23.57
CA GLY A 69 -1.40 15.33 22.36
C GLY A 69 -1.31 13.83 22.64
N THR A 70 -1.59 13.38 23.87
CA THR A 70 -1.38 11.99 24.28
C THR A 70 -2.72 11.27 24.49
N VAL A 71 -2.86 10.09 23.88
CA VAL A 71 -3.98 9.17 24.16
C VAL A 71 -3.69 8.37 25.43
N ARG A 72 -4.66 8.30 26.34
CA ARG A 72 -4.57 7.54 27.60
C ARG A 72 -5.59 6.40 27.63
N PRO A 73 -5.23 5.20 27.14
CA PRO A 73 -6.18 4.09 26.99
C PRO A 73 -6.95 3.73 28.27
N ALA A 74 -6.33 3.88 29.44
CA ALA A 74 -6.97 3.60 30.74
C ALA A 74 -8.10 4.58 31.11
N GLN A 75 -8.29 5.66 30.35
CA GLN A 75 -9.34 6.67 30.55
C GLN A 75 -10.41 6.62 29.45
N ILE A 76 -10.32 5.65 28.53
CA ILE A 76 -11.26 5.48 27.44
C ILE A 76 -12.33 4.49 27.90
N ASP A 77 -13.57 4.96 28.01
CA ASP A 77 -14.69 4.14 28.45
C ASP A 77 -15.12 3.10 27.40
N ASP A 78 -14.94 3.42 26.11
CA ASP A 78 -15.31 2.58 24.98
C ASP A 78 -14.21 2.56 23.93
N ILE A 79 -13.29 1.59 24.02
CA ILE A 79 -12.16 1.44 23.09
C ILE A 79 -12.60 0.96 21.69
N ASP A 80 -13.82 0.43 21.55
CA ASP A 80 -14.32 -0.12 20.29
C ASP A 80 -14.68 0.97 19.27
N ARG A 81 -14.68 2.25 19.68
CA ARG A 81 -14.82 3.41 18.78
C ARG A 81 -13.54 3.73 18.00
N GLY A 82 -12.42 3.10 18.35
CA GLY A 82 -11.17 3.19 17.60
C GLY A 82 -11.19 2.26 16.39
N ILE A 83 -10.79 2.78 15.24
CA ILE A 83 -10.75 2.03 13.97
C ILE A 83 -9.28 1.85 13.60
N GLU A 84 -8.85 0.61 13.44
CA GLU A 84 -7.52 0.27 12.93
C GLU A 84 -7.63 -0.27 11.50
N ARG A 85 -6.94 0.36 10.56
CA ARG A 85 -6.85 -0.02 9.15
C ARG A 85 -5.40 -0.38 8.82
N PRO A 86 -5.07 -1.66 8.58
CA PRO A 86 -3.75 -2.04 8.08
C PRO A 86 -3.47 -1.35 6.73
N LEU A 87 -2.34 -0.67 6.62
CA LEU A 87 -1.90 -0.01 5.38
C LEU A 87 -1.02 -0.94 4.52
N SER A 88 -0.54 -2.03 5.13
CA SER A 88 0.08 -3.18 4.48
C SER A 88 -0.59 -4.48 4.94
N GLY A 89 -0.55 -5.50 4.07
CA GLY A 89 -1.19 -6.79 4.29
C GLY A 89 -2.08 -7.22 3.13
N THR A 90 -2.59 -8.44 3.21
CA THR A 90 -3.53 -8.97 2.23
C THR A 90 -4.91 -8.34 2.47
N GLY A 91 -5.33 -7.41 1.63
CA GLY A 91 -6.70 -6.88 1.54
C GLY A 91 -7.78 -7.96 1.43
N GLU A 92 -9.05 -7.56 1.31
CA GLU A 92 -10.17 -8.50 1.33
C GLU A 92 -10.16 -9.47 0.11
N ASP A 93 -10.75 -10.67 0.23
CA ASP A 93 -10.73 -11.71 -0.82
C ASP A 93 -11.22 -11.22 -2.20
N HIS A 94 -12.18 -10.29 -2.20
CA HIS A 94 -12.72 -9.69 -3.42
C HIS A 94 -11.76 -8.67 -4.04
N GLU A 95 -11.01 -7.95 -3.21
CA GLU A 95 -9.92 -7.05 -3.61
C GLU A 95 -8.75 -7.85 -4.18
N TRP A 96 -8.41 -8.99 -3.55
CA TRP A 96 -7.37 -9.90 -4.04
C TRP A 96 -7.65 -10.41 -5.44
N SER A 97 -8.88 -10.86 -5.72
CA SER A 97 -9.24 -11.41 -7.04
C SER A 97 -9.15 -10.36 -8.15
N ALA A 98 -9.61 -9.13 -7.87
CA ALA A 98 -9.53 -8.03 -8.83
C ALA A 98 -8.08 -7.57 -9.07
N VAL A 99 -7.25 -7.58 -8.03
CA VAL A 99 -5.81 -7.29 -8.14
C VAL A 99 -5.07 -8.36 -8.93
N GLU A 100 -5.35 -9.64 -8.66
CA GLU A 100 -4.73 -10.75 -9.40
C GLU A 100 -5.11 -10.71 -10.88
N GLU A 101 -6.38 -10.50 -11.23
CA GLU A 101 -6.82 -10.39 -12.63
C GLU A 101 -6.12 -9.23 -13.37
N HIS A 102 -6.03 -8.07 -12.71
CA HIS A 102 -5.35 -6.90 -13.27
C HIS A 102 -3.85 -7.16 -13.46
N ASN A 103 -3.17 -7.67 -12.44
CA ASN A 103 -1.73 -7.94 -12.52
C ASN A 103 -1.41 -9.07 -13.52
N ALA A 104 -2.28 -10.08 -13.64
CA ALA A 104 -2.14 -11.13 -14.65
C ALA A 104 -2.20 -10.58 -16.08
N THR A 105 -3.07 -9.59 -16.34
CA THR A 105 -3.15 -8.91 -17.65
C THR A 105 -1.83 -8.21 -18.01
N VAL A 106 -1.18 -7.57 -17.03
CA VAL A 106 0.14 -6.97 -17.23
C VAL A 106 1.18 -8.05 -17.54
N VAL A 107 1.18 -9.17 -16.80
CA VAL A 107 2.11 -10.30 -17.04
C VAL A 107 1.93 -10.88 -18.45
N GLU A 108 0.68 -11.05 -18.91
CA GLU A 108 0.37 -11.52 -20.26
C GLU A 108 0.89 -10.54 -21.32
N THR A 109 0.70 -9.24 -21.11
CA THR A 109 1.23 -8.20 -22.01
C THR A 109 2.76 -8.28 -22.11
N ILE A 110 3.46 -8.45 -20.99
CA ILE A 110 4.91 -8.64 -20.98
C ILE A 110 5.33 -9.92 -21.71
N ALA A 111 4.59 -11.01 -21.57
CA ALA A 111 4.87 -12.26 -22.28
C ALA A 111 4.75 -12.07 -23.80
N ASP A 112 3.69 -11.40 -24.25
CA ASP A 112 3.42 -11.18 -25.67
C ASP A 112 4.44 -10.21 -26.31
N GLU A 113 4.85 -9.16 -25.60
CA GLU A 113 5.70 -8.10 -26.16
C GLU A 113 7.20 -8.31 -25.93
N HIS A 114 7.58 -8.94 -24.81
CA HIS A 114 8.98 -9.01 -24.36
C HIS A 114 9.46 -10.45 -24.07
N GLY A 115 8.54 -11.42 -24.05
CA GLY A 115 8.86 -12.84 -23.95
C GLY A 115 8.99 -13.38 -22.52
N ASP A 116 9.16 -14.70 -22.45
CA ASP A 116 8.99 -15.50 -21.22
C ASP A 116 9.92 -15.11 -20.06
N VAL A 117 11.13 -14.61 -20.36
CA VAL A 117 12.09 -14.23 -19.31
C VAL A 117 11.59 -13.02 -18.53
N HIS A 118 11.12 -11.99 -19.24
CA HIS A 118 10.53 -10.80 -18.62
C HIS A 118 9.18 -11.13 -17.98
N ALA A 119 8.37 -11.97 -18.60
CA ALA A 119 7.10 -12.41 -18.05
C ALA A 119 7.26 -13.18 -16.73
N ALA A 120 8.30 -14.01 -16.59
CA ALA A 120 8.59 -14.69 -15.34
C ALA A 120 8.95 -13.71 -14.21
N ASN A 121 9.70 -12.66 -14.52
CA ASN A 121 10.00 -11.59 -13.56
C ASN A 121 8.74 -10.80 -13.19
N ALA A 122 7.90 -10.50 -14.19
CA ALA A 122 6.60 -9.85 -13.99
C ALA A 122 5.69 -10.68 -13.09
N ARG A 123 5.61 -12.00 -13.32
CA ARG A 123 4.83 -12.91 -12.48
C ARG A 123 5.34 -12.91 -11.05
N ALA A 124 6.65 -12.99 -10.84
CA ALA A 124 7.22 -12.94 -9.49
C ALA A 124 6.90 -11.63 -8.76
N PHE A 125 6.87 -10.50 -9.47
CA PHE A 125 6.48 -9.21 -8.90
C PHE A 125 4.99 -9.13 -8.60
N ALA A 126 4.13 -9.60 -9.51
CA ALA A 126 2.69 -9.73 -9.29
C ALA A 126 2.37 -10.62 -8.08
N ASP A 127 3.03 -11.77 -7.96
CA ASP A 127 2.90 -12.69 -6.81
C ASP A 127 3.30 -12.01 -5.50
N PHE A 128 4.40 -11.22 -5.51
CA PHE A 128 4.81 -10.47 -4.33
C PHE A 128 3.74 -9.46 -3.91
N LEU A 129 3.30 -8.61 -4.84
CA LEU A 129 2.31 -7.56 -4.56
C LEU A 129 0.95 -8.13 -4.15
N GLY A 130 0.47 -9.16 -4.85
CA GLY A 130 -0.80 -9.81 -4.55
C GLY A 130 -0.79 -10.50 -3.19
N ASN A 131 0.29 -11.21 -2.86
CA ASN A 131 0.37 -11.98 -1.61
C ASN A 131 0.76 -11.15 -0.37
N HIS A 132 1.43 -10.00 -0.53
CA HIS A 132 1.93 -9.21 0.61
C HIS A 132 1.17 -7.88 0.80
N TYR A 133 0.59 -7.34 -0.26
CA TYR A 133 -0.02 -6.00 -0.22
C TYR A 133 -1.41 -5.92 -0.86
N VAL A 134 -1.89 -6.98 -1.52
CA VAL A 134 -3.10 -6.94 -2.37
C VAL A 134 -3.09 -5.68 -3.24
N ARG A 135 -1.97 -5.48 -3.94
CA ARG A 135 -1.66 -4.23 -4.63
C ARG A 135 -1.50 -4.43 -6.13
N ARG A 136 -2.02 -3.48 -6.91
CA ARG A 136 -1.78 -3.41 -8.36
C ARG A 136 -0.37 -2.92 -8.66
N ILE A 137 0.21 -3.43 -9.74
CA ILE A 137 1.58 -3.10 -10.18
C ILE A 137 1.84 -1.59 -10.23
N GLU A 138 0.96 -0.81 -10.87
CA GLU A 138 1.13 0.63 -11.08
C GLU A 138 1.12 1.47 -9.79
N THR A 139 0.68 0.86 -8.69
CA THR A 139 0.58 1.53 -7.39
C THR A 139 1.71 1.15 -6.43
N ALA A 140 2.62 0.26 -6.80
CA ALA A 140 3.75 -0.11 -5.96
C ALA A 140 4.73 1.07 -5.82
N GLY A 141 5.11 1.40 -4.58
CA GLY A 141 6.04 2.48 -4.27
C GLY A 141 7.49 2.03 -4.15
N THR A 142 8.38 2.99 -3.88
CA THR A 142 9.81 2.73 -3.64
C THR A 142 10.06 1.66 -2.55
N PRO A 143 9.36 1.63 -1.40
CA PRO A 143 9.57 0.62 -0.37
C PRO A 143 9.31 -0.81 -0.88
N GLU A 144 8.18 -1.03 -1.56
CA GLU A 144 7.77 -2.35 -2.06
C GLU A 144 8.74 -2.83 -3.14
N VAL A 145 9.12 -1.97 -4.08
CA VAL A 145 10.08 -2.33 -5.13
C VAL A 145 11.44 -2.68 -4.52
N ARG A 146 11.89 -1.94 -3.49
CA ARG A 146 13.13 -2.25 -2.76
C ARG A 146 13.05 -3.59 -2.04
N GLU A 147 11.96 -3.84 -1.33
CA GLU A 147 11.74 -5.11 -0.64
C GLU A 147 11.69 -6.28 -1.62
N PHE A 148 10.97 -6.11 -2.74
CA PHE A 148 10.93 -7.11 -3.80
C PHE A 148 12.33 -7.49 -4.27
N VAL A 149 13.13 -6.50 -4.66
CA VAL A 149 14.45 -6.72 -5.24
C VAL A 149 15.46 -7.25 -4.22
N LYS A 150 15.48 -6.69 -3.01
CA LYS A 150 16.51 -7.00 -1.99
C LYS A 150 16.17 -8.24 -1.17
N GLU A 151 14.89 -8.54 -1.00
CA GLU A 151 14.41 -9.51 -0.02
C GLU A 151 13.61 -10.63 -0.65
N TYR A 152 12.51 -10.31 -1.32
CA TYR A 152 11.57 -11.33 -1.78
C TYR A 152 12.10 -12.13 -2.97
N TYR A 153 12.48 -11.44 -4.05
CA TYR A 153 12.90 -12.04 -5.31
C TYR A 153 14.06 -13.04 -5.16
N PRO A 154 15.17 -12.74 -4.45
CA PRO A 154 16.26 -13.70 -4.28
C PRO A 154 15.91 -14.90 -3.40
N ARG A 155 14.91 -14.78 -2.50
CA ARG A 155 14.54 -15.82 -1.53
C ARG A 155 13.38 -16.71 -1.98
N ASN A 156 12.43 -16.14 -2.74
CA ASN A 156 11.14 -16.77 -3.02
C ASN A 156 10.89 -17.04 -4.51
N ALA A 157 11.43 -16.23 -5.43
CA ALA A 157 11.17 -16.40 -6.85
C ALA A 157 12.06 -17.45 -7.54
N TRP A 158 13.14 -17.88 -6.87
CA TRP A 158 14.12 -18.87 -7.37
C TRP A 158 14.57 -18.63 -8.82
N PRO A 159 15.00 -17.40 -9.19
CA PRO A 159 15.19 -17.04 -10.59
C PRO A 159 16.40 -17.73 -11.23
N THR A 160 16.37 -17.88 -12.55
CA THR A 160 17.54 -18.28 -13.35
C THR A 160 18.58 -17.15 -13.37
N ALA A 161 19.80 -17.46 -13.84
CA ALA A 161 20.83 -16.43 -14.01
C ALA A 161 20.42 -15.35 -15.02
N GLU A 162 19.71 -15.76 -16.08
CA GLU A 162 19.19 -14.86 -17.10
C GLU A 162 18.11 -13.94 -16.54
N GLN A 163 17.10 -14.50 -15.86
CA GLN A 163 16.04 -13.74 -15.18
C GLN A 163 16.60 -12.72 -14.17
N ARG A 164 17.63 -13.09 -13.41
CA ARG A 164 18.33 -12.14 -12.51
C ARG A 164 19.03 -11.02 -13.26
N SER A 165 19.67 -11.33 -14.39
CA SER A 165 20.46 -10.36 -15.14
C SER A 165 19.62 -9.26 -15.78
N VAL A 166 18.35 -9.55 -16.10
CA VAL A 166 17.41 -8.61 -16.73
C VAL A 166 16.35 -8.07 -15.76
N LEU A 167 16.52 -8.26 -14.45
CA LEU A 167 15.49 -7.88 -13.46
C LEU A 167 15.15 -6.39 -13.51
N SER A 168 16.16 -5.52 -13.53
CA SER A 168 15.93 -4.07 -13.56
C SER A 168 15.20 -3.63 -14.83
N GLU A 169 15.61 -4.14 -15.99
CA GLU A 169 14.92 -3.89 -17.26
C GLU A 169 13.48 -4.44 -17.24
N SER A 170 13.27 -5.61 -16.64
CA SER A 170 11.92 -6.18 -16.49
C SER A 170 11.01 -5.26 -15.67
N LEU A 171 11.51 -4.70 -14.56
CA LEU A 171 10.74 -3.77 -13.73
C LEU A 171 10.38 -2.49 -14.50
N GLU A 172 11.26 -1.97 -15.35
CA GLU A 172 10.95 -0.82 -16.21
C GLU A 172 9.80 -1.17 -17.17
N LEU A 173 9.89 -2.31 -17.85
CA LEU A 173 8.85 -2.77 -18.78
C LEU A 173 7.50 -3.03 -18.09
N ILE A 174 7.53 -3.60 -16.88
CA ILE A 174 6.32 -3.91 -16.09
C ILE A 174 5.55 -2.63 -15.74
N PHE A 175 6.25 -1.59 -15.27
CA PHE A 175 5.63 -0.32 -14.92
C PHE A 175 5.13 0.41 -16.17
N ASP A 176 5.91 0.42 -17.25
CA ASP A 176 5.49 0.99 -18.53
C ASP A 176 4.22 0.33 -19.07
N ALA A 177 4.13 -1.01 -19.03
CA ALA A 177 2.95 -1.77 -19.44
C ALA A 177 1.72 -1.47 -18.56
N ALA A 178 1.93 -1.16 -17.29
CA ALA A 178 0.88 -0.74 -16.35
C ALA A 178 0.55 0.77 -16.44
N GLY A 179 1.24 1.52 -17.30
CA GLY A 179 1.02 2.96 -17.50
C GLY A 179 1.57 3.83 -16.38
N ALA A 180 2.59 3.38 -15.65
CA ALA A 180 3.23 4.10 -14.56
C ALA A 180 4.75 4.21 -14.74
N GLU A 181 5.38 5.13 -14.03
CA GLU A 181 6.84 5.23 -13.96
C GLU A 181 7.38 4.36 -12.82
N LEU A 182 8.49 3.65 -13.06
CA LEU A 182 9.18 2.88 -12.04
C LEU A 182 9.75 3.79 -10.93
N PRO A 183 9.33 3.64 -9.65
CA PRO A 183 9.86 4.45 -8.56
C PRO A 183 11.36 4.23 -8.35
N GLU A 184 12.09 5.25 -7.89
CA GLU A 184 13.52 5.09 -7.60
C GLU A 184 13.76 4.10 -6.46
N PHE A 185 14.35 2.94 -6.77
CA PHE A 185 14.51 1.82 -5.81
C PHE A 185 15.97 1.39 -5.57
N LYS A 186 16.96 2.03 -6.20
CA LYS A 186 18.38 1.73 -5.97
C LYS A 186 18.76 1.94 -4.49
#